data_AF-H1Q4A7-F1
#
_entry.id   AF-H1Q4A7-F1
#
_cell.length_a   1.000
_cell.length_b   1.000
_cell.length_c   1.000
_cell.angle_alpha   90.00
_cell.angle_beta   90.00
_cell.angle_gamma   90.00
#
_symmetry.space_group_name_H-M   'P 1'
#
loop_
_entity.id
_entity.type
_entity.pdbx_description
1 polymer ?
#
loop_
_entity_poly.entity_id
_entity_poly.type
_entity_poly.pdbx_seq_one_letter_code
_entity_poly.pdbx_strand_id
1 'polypeptide(L)'
;MNNTGGNDGIYGVEMTSTIGNYGIYSVEMTNTIGNDGIYSVEMNNTIGHARIYSVETTNTIGHARIYGVEMNNTIGHAGIYGIETTNTGGNARIYGIETNNTGGNAGIYGIEMNNTIGNADIYGIETTNTIGNAGIYGIETTNTGGNARNFHARVKSN
;
A
#
# COMPACT_ATOMS: atom_id res chain seq x y z
N MET A 1 -27.25 -5.86 6.50
CA MET A 1 -27.78 -5.79 7.88
C MET A 1 -27.44 -4.40 8.40
N ASN A 2 -28.41 -3.55 8.74
CA ASN A 2 -28.14 -2.16 9.14
C ASN A 2 -27.94 -2.07 10.66
N ASN A 3 -26.69 -2.07 11.10
CA ASN A 3 -26.34 -1.82 12.51
C ASN A 3 -26.08 -0.32 12.69
N THR A 4 -26.96 0.38 13.39
CA THR A 4 -26.81 1.80 13.73
C THR A 4 -26.35 1.95 15.17
N GLY A 5 -25.06 2.21 15.34
CA GLY A 5 -24.49 2.82 16.55
C GLY A 5 -24.00 1.85 17.61
N GLY A 6 -22.68 1.66 17.64
CA GLY A 6 -21.97 0.93 18.68
C GLY A 6 -20.65 0.41 18.13
N ASN A 7 -19.61 0.34 18.96
CA ASN A 7 -18.29 -0.22 18.63
C ASN A 7 -18.35 -1.76 18.44
N ASP A 8 -19.49 -2.26 17.98
CA ASP A 8 -19.83 -3.67 17.86
C ASP A 8 -19.46 -4.11 16.45
N GLY A 9 -18.57 -5.10 16.36
CA GLY A 9 -18.13 -5.65 15.09
C GLY A 9 -19.32 -6.12 14.25
N ILE A 10 -19.39 -5.68 13.00
CA ILE A 10 -20.39 -6.15 12.03
C ILE A 10 -19.79 -7.35 11.30
N TYR A 11 -20.50 -8.49 11.33
CA TYR A 11 -20.05 -9.74 10.71
C TYR A 11 -20.95 -10.08 9.52
N GLY A 12 -20.37 -10.50 8.40
CA GLY A 12 -21.13 -10.95 7.23
C GLY A 12 -20.24 -11.66 6.21
N VAL A 13 -20.84 -12.37 5.24
CA VAL A 13 -20.07 -12.90 4.11
C VAL A 13 -19.78 -11.76 3.14
N GLU A 14 -20.83 -11.10 2.67
CA GLU A 14 -20.76 -9.94 1.76
C GLU A 14 -21.32 -8.71 2.49
N MET A 15 -20.53 -7.65 2.54
CA MET A 15 -20.86 -6.43 3.29
C MET A 15 -20.69 -5.19 2.43
N THR A 16 -21.63 -4.25 2.59
CA THR A 16 -21.55 -2.92 1.99
C THR A 16 -21.79 -1.86 3.04
N SER A 17 -20.89 -0.89 3.13
CA SER A 17 -21.04 0.32 3.93
C SER A 17 -20.94 1.54 3.02
N THR A 18 -22.00 2.35 2.99
CA THR A 18 -22.00 3.58 2.19
C THR A 18 -21.39 4.74 2.96
N ILE A 19 -21.75 4.91 4.23
CA ILE A 19 -21.18 5.91 5.14
C ILE A 19 -21.03 5.25 6.51
N GLY A 20 -19.81 5.18 7.05
CA GLY A 20 -19.56 4.42 8.27
C GLY A 20 -18.35 4.84 9.11
N ASN A 21 -18.40 4.43 10.38
CA ASN A 21 -17.26 4.36 11.28
C ASN A 21 -17.44 3.08 12.12
N TYR A 22 -17.12 1.95 11.51
CA TYR A 22 -17.43 0.61 12.01
C TYR A 22 -16.19 -0.27 12.12
N GLY A 23 -16.27 -1.26 13.03
CA GLY A 23 -15.46 -2.47 12.95
C GLY A 23 -16.18 -3.50 12.09
N ILE A 24 -15.57 -3.99 11.01
CA ILE A 24 -16.22 -4.91 10.06
C ILE A 24 -15.38 -6.16 9.88
N TYR A 25 -16.03 -7.31 9.90
CA TYR A 25 -15.45 -8.62 9.62
C TYR A 25 -16.26 -9.27 8.50
N SER A 26 -15.65 -9.49 7.35
CA SER A 26 -16.35 -10.17 6.26
C SER A 26 -15.45 -11.00 5.35
N VAL A 27 -16.04 -11.72 4.39
CA VAL A 27 -15.26 -12.31 3.30
C VAL A 27 -15.03 -11.21 2.26
N GLU A 28 -16.10 -10.57 1.81
CA GLU A 28 -16.09 -9.47 0.85
C GLU A 28 -16.62 -8.19 1.52
N MET A 29 -15.91 -7.08 1.35
CA MET A 29 -16.31 -5.77 1.88
C MET A 29 -16.19 -4.68 0.83
N THR A 30 -17.28 -3.95 0.60
CA THR A 30 -17.28 -2.69 -0.15
C THR A 30 -17.58 -1.52 0.77
N ASN A 31 -16.65 -0.59 0.90
CA ASN A 31 -16.81 0.64 1.66
C ASN A 31 -16.69 1.87 0.75
N THR A 32 -17.74 2.68 0.73
CA THR A 32 -17.74 3.89 -0.10
C THR A 32 -17.12 5.07 0.62
N ILE A 33 -17.58 5.39 1.84
CA ILE A 33 -17.09 6.51 2.65
C ILE A 33 -16.98 6.06 4.11
N GLY A 34 -15.78 6.03 4.68
CA GLY A 34 -15.69 5.66 6.09
C GLY A 34 -14.36 5.88 6.79
N ASN A 35 -14.41 5.70 8.11
CA ASN A 35 -13.24 5.65 8.98
C ASN A 35 -13.18 4.29 9.70
N ASP A 36 -13.13 3.22 8.91
CA ASP A 36 -13.45 1.88 9.41
C ASP A 36 -12.20 1.06 9.74
N GLY A 37 -12.37 0.17 10.72
CA GLY A 37 -11.45 -0.95 10.97
C GLY A 37 -12.00 -2.20 10.31
N ILE A 38 -11.35 -2.68 9.26
CA ILE A 38 -11.89 -3.76 8.42
C ILE A 38 -10.96 -4.97 8.44
N TYR A 39 -11.55 -6.13 8.65
CA TYR A 39 -10.94 -7.44 8.47
C TYR A 39 -11.71 -8.17 7.38
N SER A 40 -11.09 -8.44 6.24
CA SER A 40 -11.75 -9.20 5.18
C SER A 40 -10.83 -10.12 4.40
N VAL A 41 -11.37 -10.94 3.50
CA VAL A 41 -10.56 -11.59 2.48
C VAL A 41 -10.32 -10.60 1.35
N GLU A 42 -11.39 -10.02 0.82
CA GLU A 42 -11.38 -9.00 -0.23
C GLU A 42 -11.95 -7.68 0.30
N MET A 43 -11.27 -6.57 0.01
CA MET A 43 -11.68 -5.23 0.42
C MET A 43 -11.64 -4.24 -0.73
N ASN A 44 -12.74 -3.53 -0.97
CA ASN A 44 -12.79 -2.37 -1.86
C ASN A 44 -13.17 -1.12 -1.07
N ASN A 45 -12.21 -0.21 -0.87
CA ASN A 45 -12.41 1.07 -0.20
C ASN A 45 -12.33 2.22 -1.19
N THR A 46 -13.42 2.96 -1.35
CA THR A 46 -13.45 4.08 -2.31
C THR A 46 -12.87 5.36 -1.71
N ILE A 47 -13.40 5.83 -0.58
CA ILE A 47 -12.98 7.07 0.08
C ILE A 47 -12.89 6.85 1.58
N GLY A 48 -11.75 7.09 2.22
CA GLY A 48 -11.75 7.05 3.68
C GLY A 48 -10.43 7.07 4.40
N HIS A 49 -10.56 7.02 5.73
CA HIS A 49 -9.47 6.80 6.66
C HIS A 49 -9.56 5.37 7.21
N ALA A 50 -8.96 4.39 6.55
CA ALA A 50 -9.21 2.99 6.91
C ALA A 50 -7.99 2.32 7.53
N ARG A 51 -8.23 1.44 8.52
CA ARG A 51 -7.28 0.40 8.89
C ARG A 51 -7.81 -0.92 8.35
N ILE A 52 -7.13 -1.46 7.36
CA ILE A 52 -7.57 -2.63 6.61
C ILE A 52 -6.59 -3.78 6.85
N TYR A 53 -7.13 -4.93 7.21
CA TYR A 53 -6.46 -6.22 7.22
C TYR A 53 -7.18 -7.12 6.23
N SER A 54 -6.59 -7.37 5.07
CA SER A 54 -7.21 -8.29 4.11
C SER A 54 -6.20 -9.11 3.32
N VAL A 55 -6.66 -10.14 2.63
CA VAL A 55 -5.79 -10.83 1.65
C VAL A 55 -5.58 -9.90 0.45
N GLU A 56 -6.67 -9.37 -0.08
CA GLU A 56 -6.68 -8.45 -1.22
C GLU A 56 -7.34 -7.12 -0.84
N THR A 57 -6.70 -5.99 -1.13
CA THR A 57 -7.26 -4.66 -0.95
C THR A 57 -7.14 -3.82 -2.21
N THR A 58 -8.25 -3.21 -2.63
CA THR A 58 -8.24 -2.02 -3.48
C THR A 58 -8.65 -0.80 -2.65
N ASN A 59 -7.79 0.21 -2.59
CA ASN A 59 -8.05 1.50 -1.96
C ASN A 59 -7.88 2.62 -2.99
N THR A 60 -8.95 3.35 -3.26
CA THR A 60 -8.95 4.36 -4.32
C THR A 60 -8.47 5.71 -3.79
N ILE A 61 -9.09 6.24 -2.74
CA ILE A 61 -8.80 7.59 -2.23
C ILE A 61 -8.76 7.58 -0.69
N GLY A 62 -7.66 8.06 -0.12
CA GLY A 62 -7.67 8.54 1.26
C GLY A 62 -6.43 8.22 2.07
N HIS A 63 -6.61 8.05 3.37
CA HIS A 63 -5.54 7.82 4.33
C HIS A 63 -5.66 6.41 4.91
N ALA A 64 -4.84 5.48 4.42
CA ALA A 64 -5.03 4.08 4.78
C ALA A 64 -3.81 3.48 5.46
N ARG A 65 -4.07 2.58 6.41
CA ARG A 65 -3.08 1.60 6.83
C ARG A 65 -3.58 0.22 6.41
N ILE A 66 -2.87 -0.38 5.46
CA ILE A 66 -3.30 -1.60 4.78
C ILE A 66 -2.29 -2.70 5.08
N TYR A 67 -2.80 -3.84 5.51
CA TYR A 67 -2.02 -5.05 5.77
C TYR A 67 -2.62 -6.17 4.93
N GLY A 68 -1.81 -6.85 4.12
CA GLY A 68 -2.33 -7.93 3.30
C GLY A 68 -1.33 -8.67 2.44
N VAL A 69 -1.85 -9.43 1.47
CA VAL A 69 -1.04 -10.13 0.48
C VAL A 69 -0.91 -9.27 -0.76
N GLU A 70 -2.03 -8.90 -1.37
CA GLU A 70 -2.10 -8.09 -2.59
C GLU A 70 -2.82 -6.78 -2.30
N MET A 71 -2.17 -5.65 -2.60
CA MET A 71 -2.74 -4.34 -2.27
C MET A 71 -2.52 -3.32 -3.38
N ASN A 72 -3.61 -2.69 -3.78
CA ASN A 72 -3.65 -1.63 -4.76
C ASN A 72 -4.12 -0.34 -4.08
N ASN A 73 -3.23 0.65 -3.98
CA ASN A 73 -3.55 1.99 -3.49
C ASN A 73 -3.43 3.00 -4.62
N THR A 74 -4.50 3.72 -4.93
CA THR A 74 -4.51 4.61 -6.10
C THR A 74 -4.02 6.01 -5.74
N ILE A 75 -4.69 6.70 -4.80
CA ILE A 75 -4.37 8.08 -4.41
C ILE A 75 -4.48 8.25 -2.90
N GLY A 76 -3.46 8.85 -2.29
CA GLY A 76 -3.58 9.46 -0.97
C GLY A 76 -2.37 9.23 -0.09
N HIS A 77 -2.60 9.06 1.20
CA HIS A 77 -1.55 8.83 2.20
C HIS A 77 -1.64 7.42 2.75
N ALA A 78 -0.72 6.55 2.35
CA ALA A 78 -0.82 5.12 2.68
C ALA A 78 0.37 4.61 3.49
N GLY A 79 0.09 3.75 4.48
CA GLY A 79 1.05 2.84 5.09
C GLY A 79 0.67 1.41 4.69
N ILE A 80 1.45 0.80 3.80
CA ILE A 80 1.13 -0.47 3.14
C ILE A 80 2.12 -1.52 3.61
N TYR A 81 1.64 -2.68 4.04
CA TYR A 81 2.45 -3.80 4.54
C TYR A 81 1.96 -5.11 3.92
N GLY A 82 2.74 -5.73 3.03
CA GLY A 82 2.29 -6.97 2.40
C GLY A 82 3.26 -7.59 1.41
N ILE A 83 2.78 -8.50 0.57
CA ILE A 83 3.65 -9.26 -0.33
C ILE A 83 3.79 -8.51 -1.65
N GLU A 84 2.67 -8.31 -2.34
CA GLU A 84 2.56 -7.61 -3.62
C GLU A 84 1.82 -6.29 -3.40
N THR A 85 2.48 -5.19 -3.77
CA THR A 85 1.95 -3.86 -3.49
C THR A 85 2.05 -2.97 -4.71
N THR A 86 0.96 -2.32 -5.07
CA THR A 86 0.92 -1.28 -6.09
C THR A 86 0.47 0.03 -5.46
N ASN A 87 1.26 1.08 -5.63
CA ASN A 87 0.90 2.43 -5.25
C ASN A 87 0.99 3.36 -6.46
N THR A 88 -0.14 3.91 -6.89
CA THR A 88 -0.17 4.72 -8.11
C THR A 88 0.21 6.19 -7.86
N GLY A 89 -0.16 6.75 -6.70
CA GLY A 89 0.05 8.16 -6.42
C GLY A 89 -0.16 8.56 -4.97
N GLY A 90 0.37 9.74 -4.62
CA GLY A 90 0.26 10.33 -3.29
C GLY A 90 1.54 10.15 -2.46
N ASN A 91 1.40 10.04 -1.13
CA ASN A 91 2.50 9.86 -0.21
C ASN A 91 2.40 8.48 0.46
N ALA A 92 3.34 7.59 0.22
CA ALA A 92 3.27 6.22 0.73
C ALA A 92 4.49 5.83 1.57
N ARG A 93 4.27 4.99 2.58
CA ARG A 93 5.30 4.12 3.15
C ARG A 93 4.90 2.69 2.88
N ILE A 94 5.76 1.96 2.18
CA ILE A 94 5.48 0.62 1.69
C ILE A 94 6.53 -0.33 2.24
N TYR A 95 6.07 -1.40 2.86
CA TYR A 95 6.88 -2.52 3.29
C TYR A 95 6.36 -3.76 2.59
N GLY A 96 7.11 -4.30 1.62
CA GLY A 96 6.68 -5.52 0.97
C GLY A 96 7.75 -6.30 0.24
N ILE A 97 7.36 -7.40 -0.39
CA ILE A 97 8.29 -8.25 -1.13
C ILE A 97 8.46 -7.68 -2.53
N GLU A 98 7.35 -7.53 -3.24
CA GLU A 98 7.26 -6.93 -4.56
C GLU A 98 6.48 -5.62 -4.47
N THR A 99 7.07 -4.53 -4.97
CA THR A 99 6.44 -3.20 -4.92
C THR A 99 6.53 -2.49 -6.25
N ASN A 100 5.37 -2.07 -6.77
CA ASN A 100 5.24 -1.18 -7.92
C ASN A 100 4.73 0.19 -7.47
N ASN A 101 5.61 1.18 -7.41
CA ASN A 101 5.25 2.57 -7.15
C ASN A 101 5.30 3.39 -8.44
N THR A 102 4.14 3.82 -8.93
CA THR A 102 4.06 4.55 -10.20
C THR A 102 4.32 6.04 -10.05
N GLY A 103 3.94 6.64 -8.91
CA GLY A 103 3.88 8.10 -8.75
C GLY A 103 3.91 8.58 -7.30
N GLY A 104 4.33 9.83 -7.09
CA GLY A 104 4.25 10.52 -5.80
C GLY A 104 5.54 10.52 -4.99
N ASN A 105 5.42 10.62 -3.65
CA ASN A 105 6.55 10.50 -2.73
C ASN A 105 6.44 9.21 -1.93
N ALA A 106 7.45 8.34 -2.00
CA ALA A 106 7.40 7.04 -1.35
C ALA A 106 8.64 6.73 -0.51
N GLY A 107 8.43 6.12 0.65
CA GLY A 107 9.47 5.34 1.33
C GLY A 107 9.17 3.86 1.12
N ILE A 108 10.04 3.14 0.42
CA ILE A 108 9.79 1.75 0.01
C ILE A 108 10.87 0.86 0.62
N TYR A 109 10.44 -0.22 1.26
CA TYR A 109 11.29 -1.23 1.87
C TYR A 109 10.87 -2.61 1.36
N GLY A 110 11.78 -3.33 0.72
CA GLY A 110 11.42 -4.63 0.15
C GLY A 110 12.52 -5.42 -0.51
N ILE A 111 12.11 -6.40 -1.33
CA ILE A 111 13.03 -7.27 -2.07
C ILE A 111 13.15 -6.76 -3.50
N GLU A 112 12.04 -6.73 -4.23
CA GLU A 112 11.94 -6.31 -5.61
C GLU A 112 11.05 -5.07 -5.72
N MET A 113 11.59 -3.99 -6.29
CA MET A 113 10.90 -2.71 -6.28
C MET A 113 11.06 -1.97 -7.59
N ASN A 114 9.94 -1.56 -8.16
CA ASN A 114 9.87 -0.72 -9.34
C ASN A 114 9.29 0.65 -8.96
N ASN A 115 10.07 1.71 -9.15
CA ASN A 115 9.63 3.08 -9.00
C ASN A 115 9.62 3.77 -10.37
N THR A 116 8.43 4.09 -10.88
CA THR A 116 8.30 4.62 -12.24
C THR A 116 8.49 6.13 -12.29
N ILE A 117 7.73 6.90 -11.50
CA ILE A 117 7.76 8.37 -11.47
C ILE A 117 7.74 8.87 -10.02
N GLY A 118 8.49 9.93 -9.72
CA GLY A 118 8.36 10.68 -8.46
C GLY A 118 9.62 10.68 -7.60
N ASN A 119 9.45 10.97 -6.31
CA ASN A 119 10.56 10.97 -5.34
C ASN A 119 10.46 9.74 -4.45
N ALA A 120 11.53 8.95 -4.35
CA ALA A 120 11.50 7.74 -3.56
C ALA A 120 12.77 7.52 -2.75
N ASP A 121 12.61 7.17 -1.47
CA ASP A 121 13.68 6.56 -0.68
C ASP A 121 13.44 5.05 -0.67
N ILE A 122 14.33 4.30 -1.31
CA ILE A 122 14.15 2.87 -1.58
C ILE A 122 15.24 2.08 -0.86
N TYR A 123 14.81 1.05 -0.11
CA TYR A 123 15.69 0.14 0.61
C TYR A 123 15.35 -1.30 0.24
N GLY A 124 16.22 -2.00 -0.49
CA GLY A 124 15.95 -3.40 -0.83
C GLY A 124 17.00 -4.08 -1.67
N ILE A 125 16.66 -5.21 -2.27
CA ILE A 125 17.65 -6.08 -2.92
C ILE A 125 17.78 -5.71 -4.39
N GLU A 126 16.68 -5.79 -5.14
CA GLU A 126 16.58 -5.47 -6.55
C GLU A 126 15.68 -4.24 -6.72
N THR A 127 16.19 -3.23 -7.41
CA THR A 127 15.48 -1.96 -7.57
C THR A 127 15.58 -1.45 -8.99
N THR A 128 14.44 -1.13 -9.60
CA THR A 128 14.36 -0.37 -10.84
C THR A 128 13.77 1.00 -10.57
N ASN A 129 14.44 2.06 -11.03
CA ASN A 129 13.90 3.42 -11.01
C ASN A 129 13.95 4.06 -12.40
N THR A 130 12.80 4.54 -12.88
CA THR A 130 12.64 4.93 -14.29
C THR A 130 12.75 6.44 -14.52
N ILE A 131 11.92 7.27 -13.88
CA ILE A 131 11.89 8.73 -14.10
C ILE A 131 11.60 9.43 -12.76
N GLY A 132 12.61 9.46 -11.87
CA GLY A 132 12.43 10.00 -10.51
C GLY A 132 13.72 10.46 -9.83
N ASN A 133 13.58 11.26 -8.76
CA ASN A 133 14.68 11.50 -7.84
C ASN A 133 14.62 10.42 -6.76
N ALA A 134 15.56 9.49 -6.78
CA ALA A 134 15.54 8.37 -5.84
C ALA A 134 16.82 8.31 -5.01
N GLY A 135 16.67 8.12 -3.70
CA GLY A 135 17.75 7.63 -2.83
C GLY A 135 17.62 6.12 -2.73
N ILE A 136 18.51 5.37 -3.38
CA ILE A 136 18.41 3.91 -3.44
C ILE A 136 19.52 3.29 -2.62
N TYR A 137 19.15 2.50 -1.62
CA TYR A 137 20.03 1.66 -0.82
C TYR A 137 19.73 0.21 -1.16
N GLY A 138 20.45 -0.34 -2.13
CA GLY A 138 20.21 -1.71 -2.57
C GLY A 138 21.44 -2.46 -3.06
N ILE A 139 21.24 -3.72 -3.40
CA ILE A 139 22.30 -4.60 -3.89
C ILE A 139 22.41 -4.48 -5.41
N GLU A 140 21.28 -4.60 -6.09
CA GLU A 140 21.16 -4.51 -7.54
C GLU A 140 20.22 -3.34 -7.87
N THR A 141 20.71 -2.41 -8.70
CA THR A 141 19.93 -1.21 -9.03
C THR A 141 20.05 -0.85 -10.50
N THR A 142 18.90 -0.75 -11.16
CA THR A 142 18.75 -0.29 -12.54
C THR A 142 18.11 1.09 -12.55
N ASN A 143 18.80 2.08 -13.11
CA ASN A 143 18.26 3.43 -13.31
C ASN A 143 18.22 3.75 -14.79
N THR A 144 17.03 3.95 -15.35
CA THR A 144 16.86 4.26 -16.78
C THR A 144 16.63 5.75 -17.04
N GLY A 145 16.36 6.55 -16.01
CA GLY A 145 16.19 8.00 -16.10
C GLY A 145 15.99 8.70 -14.74
N GLY A 146 16.15 10.03 -14.72
CA GLY A 146 16.08 10.84 -13.49
C GLY A 146 17.40 10.95 -12.71
N ASN A 147 17.35 11.60 -11.53
CA ASN A 147 18.52 11.77 -10.66
C ASN A 147 18.46 10.78 -9.49
N ALA A 148 18.91 9.55 -9.72
CA ALA A 148 19.02 8.56 -8.66
C ALA A 148 20.42 8.56 -8.04
N ARG A 149 20.49 8.52 -6.70
CA ARG A 149 21.71 8.29 -5.92
C ARG A 149 21.68 6.87 -5.39
N ASN A 150 22.57 6.02 -5.91
CA ASN A 150 22.65 4.61 -5.51
C ASN A 150 23.76 4.38 -4.50
N PHE A 151 23.42 3.73 -3.39
CA PHE A 151 24.32 3.26 -2.36
C PHE A 151 24.31 1.74 -2.38
N HIS A 152 25.39 1.14 -2.91
CA HIS A 152 25.50 -0.31 -3.00
C HIS A 152 26.12 -0.90 -1.73
N ALA A 153 25.45 -1.90 -1.15
CA ALA A 153 26.04 -2.69 -0.08
C ALA A 153 27.12 -3.62 -0.65
N ARG A 154 28.41 -3.38 -0.33
CA ARG A 154 29.48 -4.33 -0.66
C ARG A 154 29.43 -5.53 0.29
N VAL A 155 29.07 -6.70 -0.22
CA VAL A 155 29.29 -7.97 0.47
C VAL A 155 30.81 -8.23 0.49
N LYS A 156 31.42 -8.24 1.68
CA LYS A 156 32.80 -8.72 1.83
C LYS A 156 32.77 -10.25 1.79
N SER A 157 33.47 -10.87 0.85
CA SER A 157 33.73 -12.31 0.93
C SER A 157 34.68 -12.58 2.09
N ASN A 158 34.34 -13.56 2.94
CA ASN A 158 35.23 -14.07 3.99
C ASN A 158 36.29 -15.01 3.40
#